data_AF-A0A1G5LXA1-F1
#
_entry.id   AF-A0A1G5LXA1-F1
#
_cell.length_a   1.000
_cell.length_b   1.000
_cell.length_c   1.000
_cell.angle_alpha   90.00
_cell.angle_beta   90.00
_cell.angle_gamma   90.00
#
_symmetry.space_group_name_H-M   'P 1'
#
loop_
_entity.id
_entity.type
_entity.pdbx_description
1 polymer ?
#
loop_
_entity_poly.entity_id
_entity_poly.type
_entity_poly.pdbx_seq_one_letter_code
_entity_poly.pdbx_strand_id
1 'polypeptide(L)'
;MAFFGCMYYAAARPAEVIGLSAGDCDLPRHGWGVLRLRETRPRSGAAWTDSGTAHDRRGLKHRPRKAVRSVPIPPGLVAMLRWHITAYGVAPDGRLFRTQRGGLIQDTGYGEVWAEARSRVLTPAQRSTPLAKRPYDLRHAAVSTWLSSGVEPQVVAQRAGHSVAVLFRVYAKCLEGAAATANARIEATLRGRR
;
A
#
# COMPACT_ATOMS: atom_id res chain seq x y z
N MET A 1 4.05 -3.71 13.37
CA MET A 1 4.91 -3.01 12.38
C MET A 1 4.72 -3.54 10.95
N ALA A 2 4.96 -4.82 10.67
CA ALA A 2 4.88 -5.36 9.29
C ALA A 2 3.53 -5.13 8.59
N PHE A 3 2.40 -5.20 9.33
CA PHE A 3 1.06 -4.92 8.80
C PHE A 3 0.93 -3.53 8.15
N PHE A 4 1.32 -2.48 8.89
CA PHE A 4 1.34 -1.10 8.36
C PHE A 4 2.45 -0.90 7.33
N GLY A 5 3.57 -1.61 7.47
CA GLY A 5 4.65 -1.66 6.48
C GLY A 5 4.15 -2.09 5.08
N CYS A 6 3.27 -3.09 5.00
CA CYS A 6 2.65 -3.49 3.73
C CYS A 6 1.87 -2.34 3.07
N MET A 7 1.16 -1.53 3.86
CA MET A 7 0.42 -0.37 3.33
C MET A 7 1.37 0.72 2.85
N TYR A 8 2.43 0.99 3.61
CA TYR A 8 3.38 2.07 3.33
C TYR A 8 4.36 1.75 2.19
N TYR A 9 4.89 0.53 2.14
CA TYR A 9 5.92 0.18 1.15
C TYR A 9 5.37 -0.52 -0.09
N ALA A 10 4.18 -1.13 -0.02
CA ALA A 10 3.58 -1.87 -1.12
C ALA A 10 2.24 -1.25 -1.59
N ALA A 11 1.87 -0.08 -1.04
CA ALA A 11 0.57 0.54 -1.26
C ALA A 11 -0.59 -0.44 -1.00
N ALA A 12 -0.45 -1.45 -0.13
CA ALA A 12 -1.50 -2.46 0.04
C ALA A 12 -2.76 -1.87 0.70
N ARG A 13 -3.95 -2.26 0.25
CA ARG A 13 -5.21 -1.94 0.94
C ARG A 13 -5.32 -2.79 2.22
N PRO A 14 -5.93 -2.30 3.30
CA PRO A 14 -6.01 -3.09 4.54
C PRO A 14 -6.64 -4.47 4.36
N ALA A 15 -7.70 -4.57 3.55
CA ALA A 15 -8.32 -5.86 3.25
C ALA A 15 -7.37 -6.85 2.54
N GLU A 16 -6.45 -6.36 1.72
CA GLU A 16 -5.41 -7.19 1.07
C GLU A 16 -4.37 -7.66 2.09
N VAL A 17 -3.99 -6.78 3.03
CA VAL A 17 -3.04 -7.13 4.10
C VAL A 17 -3.65 -8.14 5.07
N ILE A 18 -4.93 -7.98 5.44
CA ILE A 18 -5.66 -8.92 6.30
C ILE A 18 -5.69 -10.34 5.69
N GLY A 19 -5.82 -10.43 4.37
CA GLY A 19 -5.81 -11.70 3.64
C GLY A 19 -4.44 -12.18 3.19
N LEU A 20 -3.36 -11.46 3.47
CA LEU A 20 -2.02 -11.78 2.95
C LEU A 20 -1.50 -13.07 3.58
N SER A 21 -1.17 -14.05 2.74
CA SER A 21 -0.59 -15.33 3.16
C SER A 21 0.91 -15.40 2.88
N ALA A 22 1.60 -16.33 3.55
CA ALA A 22 3.01 -16.60 3.27
C ALA A 22 3.26 -17.02 1.81
N GLY A 23 2.33 -17.76 1.19
CA GLY A 23 2.43 -18.15 -0.22
C GLY A 23 2.30 -16.99 -1.20
N ASP A 24 1.74 -15.85 -0.76
CA ASP A 24 1.67 -14.64 -1.57
C ASP A 24 2.96 -13.80 -1.50
N CYS A 25 3.95 -14.21 -0.71
CA CYS A 25 5.17 -13.44 -0.44
C CYS A 25 6.41 -14.14 -1.00
N ASP A 26 7.20 -13.42 -1.79
CA ASP A 26 8.59 -13.76 -2.10
C ASP A 26 9.51 -12.88 -1.23
N LEU A 27 10.20 -13.51 -0.28
CA LEU A 27 10.95 -12.85 0.79
C LEU A 27 12.41 -13.33 0.82
N PRO A 28 13.24 -12.92 -0.16
CA PRO A 28 14.64 -13.34 -0.21
C PRO A 28 15.40 -12.88 1.03
N ARG A 29 16.54 -13.53 1.32
CA ARG A 29 17.39 -13.15 2.46
C ARG A 29 17.95 -11.74 2.32
N HIS A 30 18.24 -11.32 1.09
CA HIS A 30 18.77 -10.01 0.75
C HIS A 30 18.08 -9.47 -0.50
N GLY A 31 17.97 -8.14 -0.59
CA GLY A 31 17.42 -7.47 -1.76
C GLY A 31 15.90 -7.32 -1.76
N TRP A 32 15.35 -7.10 -2.95
CA TRP A 32 13.94 -6.83 -3.17
C TRP A 32 13.12 -8.12 -3.16
N GLY A 33 11.95 -8.07 -2.54
CA GLY A 33 10.97 -9.13 -2.58
C GLY A 33 9.76 -8.78 -3.44
N VAL A 34 8.74 -9.63 -3.42
CA VAL A 34 7.48 -9.39 -4.13
C VAL A 34 6.30 -9.79 -3.27
N LEU A 35 5.26 -8.96 -3.23
CA LEU A 35 3.94 -9.32 -2.72
C LEU A 35 2.97 -9.54 -3.87
N ARG A 36 2.18 -10.63 -3.80
CA ARG A 36 1.10 -10.94 -4.73
C ARG A 36 -0.23 -10.57 -4.08
N LEU A 37 -0.66 -9.32 -4.29
CA LEU A 37 -1.87 -8.78 -3.66
C LEU A 37 -3.10 -9.18 -4.48
N ARG A 38 -4.01 -9.90 -3.83
CA ARG A 38 -5.28 -10.33 -4.43
C ARG A 38 -6.31 -9.24 -4.24
N GLU A 39 -7.03 -8.88 -5.30
CA GLU A 39 -8.11 -7.91 -5.17
C GLU A 39 -9.22 -8.45 -4.25
N THR A 40 -9.34 -7.83 -3.09
CA THR A 40 -10.45 -8.06 -2.16
C THR A 40 -11.56 -7.06 -2.48
N ARG A 41 -12.80 -7.52 -2.63
CA ARG A 41 -13.95 -6.61 -2.67
C ARG A 41 -13.93 -5.79 -1.38
N PRO A 42 -14.06 -4.44 -1.44
CA PRO A 42 -14.24 -3.64 -0.24
C PRO A 42 -15.43 -4.23 0.53
N ARG A 43 -15.26 -4.50 1.83
CA ARG A 43 -16.43 -4.57 2.70
C ARG A 43 -16.96 -3.15 2.78
N SER A 44 -18.17 -2.94 2.29
CA SER A 44 -18.82 -1.65 2.12
C SER A 44 -18.75 -0.84 3.42
N GLY A 45 -18.13 0.34 3.33
CA GLY A 45 -18.07 1.35 4.37
C GLY A 45 -17.53 2.64 3.76
N ALA A 46 -18.21 3.77 3.96
CA ALA A 46 -17.88 5.08 3.38
C ALA A 46 -16.43 5.53 3.61
N ALA A 47 -15.75 4.91 4.58
CA ALA A 47 -14.36 5.18 4.90
C ALA A 47 -13.37 4.78 3.78
N TRP A 48 -13.67 3.83 2.90
CA TRP A 48 -12.65 3.18 2.05
C TRP A 48 -12.76 3.44 0.55
N THR A 49 -13.46 4.50 0.14
CA THR A 49 -13.51 4.89 -1.28
C THR A 49 -12.61 6.08 -1.56
N ASP A 50 -11.89 6.03 -2.68
CA ASP A 50 -11.09 7.15 -3.21
C ASP A 50 -11.96 8.39 -3.55
N SER A 51 -13.29 8.26 -3.46
CA SER A 51 -14.28 9.31 -3.72
C SER A 51 -14.99 9.84 -2.47
N GLY A 52 -14.77 9.27 -1.27
CA GLY A 52 -15.50 9.64 -0.05
C GLY A 52 -17.01 9.33 -0.10
N THR A 53 -17.50 8.64 -1.13
CA THR A 53 -18.90 8.21 -1.25
C THR A 53 -19.02 6.71 -1.01
N ALA A 54 -19.98 6.30 -0.18
CA ALA A 54 -20.36 4.90 -0.06
C ALA A 54 -21.12 4.48 -1.33
N HIS A 55 -20.41 4.05 -2.37
CA HIS A 55 -21.08 3.36 -3.47
C HIS A 55 -21.15 1.88 -3.16
N ASP A 56 -22.33 1.45 -2.71
CA ASP A 56 -22.85 0.14 -3.07
C ASP A 56 -24.06 0.33 -4.00
N ARG A 57 -24.38 -0.72 -4.75
CA ARG A 57 -25.48 -0.92 -5.70
C ARG A 57 -25.14 -0.63 -7.16
N ARG A 58 -24.46 -1.60 -7.78
CA ARG A 58 -24.96 -2.25 -9.00
C ARG A 58 -24.15 -3.53 -9.25
N GLY A 59 -24.78 -4.67 -9.04
CA GLY A 59 -24.25 -5.96 -9.47
C GLY A 59 -24.07 -5.95 -10.98
N LEU A 60 -22.92 -6.43 -11.45
CA LEU A 60 -22.77 -6.86 -12.84
C LEU A 60 -22.12 -8.25 -12.85
N LYS A 61 -22.82 -9.14 -13.55
CA LYS A 61 -22.55 -10.56 -13.79
C LYS A 61 -21.15 -10.76 -14.40
N HIS A 62 -20.53 -11.89 -14.04
CA HIS A 62 -19.35 -12.49 -14.69
C HIS A 62 -18.13 -11.58 -14.94
N ARG A 63 -17.16 -11.60 -14.03
CA ARG A 63 -15.78 -11.19 -14.32
C ARG A 63 -14.81 -12.28 -13.82
N PRO A 64 -13.77 -12.66 -14.59
CA PRO A 64 -12.93 -13.82 -14.29
C PRO A 64 -12.15 -13.63 -12.99
N ARG A 65 -11.62 -14.76 -12.47
CA ARG A 65 -10.87 -14.91 -11.21
C ARG A 65 -10.10 -13.64 -10.81
N LYS A 66 -10.36 -13.16 -9.58
CA LYS A 66 -9.78 -11.98 -8.90
C LYS A 66 -8.41 -11.59 -9.45
N ALA A 67 -8.27 -10.37 -9.97
CA ALA A 67 -6.99 -9.85 -10.41
C ALA A 67 -5.98 -9.89 -9.26
N VAL A 68 -4.80 -10.44 -9.53
CA VAL A 68 -3.66 -10.44 -8.61
C VAL A 68 -2.63 -9.48 -9.18
N ARG A 69 -2.17 -8.52 -8.37
CA ARG A 69 -1.08 -7.64 -8.76
C ARG A 69 0.18 -7.97 -7.99
N SER A 70 1.29 -8.02 -8.72
CA SER A 70 2.63 -8.18 -8.14
C SER A 70 3.21 -6.83 -7.80
N VAL A 71 3.63 -6.64 -6.55
CA VAL A 71 4.24 -5.41 -6.07
C VAL A 71 5.64 -5.72 -5.57
N PRO A 72 6.70 -5.21 -6.23
CA PRO A 72 8.06 -5.29 -5.70
C PRO A 72 8.13 -4.54 -4.37
N ILE A 73 8.73 -5.16 -3.36
CA ILE A 73 8.87 -4.58 -2.02
C ILE A 73 10.34 -4.37 -1.66
N PRO A 74 10.68 -3.24 -1.02
CA PRO A 74 12.07 -2.92 -0.69
C PRO A 74 12.62 -3.86 0.39
N PRO A 75 13.96 -3.97 0.52
CA PRO A 75 14.61 -4.83 1.52
C PRO A 75 14.12 -4.59 2.96
N GLY A 76 13.79 -3.34 3.30
CA GLY A 76 13.24 -3.00 4.62
C GLY A 76 11.91 -3.71 4.92
N LEU A 77 10.98 -3.75 3.95
CA LEU A 77 9.72 -4.47 4.15
C LEU A 77 9.93 -5.99 4.13
N VAL A 78 10.86 -6.49 3.30
CA VAL A 78 11.24 -7.91 3.31
C VAL A 78 11.72 -8.33 4.70
N ALA A 79 12.63 -7.55 5.30
CA ALA A 79 13.13 -7.81 6.65
C ALA A 79 12.00 -7.79 7.70
N MET A 80 11.09 -6.82 7.63
CA MET A 80 9.95 -6.74 8.55
C MET A 80 9.03 -7.97 8.45
N LEU A 81 8.74 -8.44 7.24
CA LEU A 81 7.87 -9.60 7.02
C LEU A 81 8.55 -10.90 7.46
N ARG A 82 9.84 -11.06 7.17
CA ARG A 82 10.63 -12.21 7.64
C ARG A 82 10.67 -12.25 9.16
N TRP A 83 10.98 -11.13 9.80
CA TRP A 83 10.98 -11.02 11.26
C TRP A 83 9.60 -11.36 11.85
N HIS A 84 8.51 -10.84 11.26
CA HIS A 84 7.15 -11.13 11.71
C HIS A 84 6.83 -12.63 11.62
N ILE A 85 7.19 -13.28 10.52
CA ILE A 85 7.00 -14.73 10.34
C ILE A 85 7.82 -15.52 11.37
N THR A 86 9.08 -15.13 11.63
CA THR A 86 9.91 -15.79 12.63
C THR A 86 9.35 -15.61 14.05
N ALA A 87 8.91 -14.40 14.41
CA ALA A 87 8.46 -14.09 15.75
C ALA A 87 7.07 -14.67 16.07
N TYR A 88 6.16 -14.69 15.09
CA TYR A 88 4.75 -15.03 15.31
C TYR A 88 4.29 -16.25 14.54
N GLY A 89 5.06 -16.79 13.61
CA GLY A 89 4.61 -17.85 12.70
C GLY A 89 3.46 -17.42 11.79
N VAL A 90 2.83 -18.39 11.14
CA VAL A 90 1.68 -18.20 10.23
C VAL A 90 0.43 -18.87 10.80
N ALA A 91 -0.76 -18.39 10.42
CA ALA A 91 -2.01 -19.07 10.75
C ALA A 91 -2.09 -20.45 10.05
N PRO A 92 -2.95 -21.37 10.51
CA PRO A 92 -3.15 -22.67 9.83
C PRO A 92 -3.56 -22.55 8.36
N ASP A 93 -4.25 -21.47 8.01
CA ASP A 93 -4.65 -21.13 6.63
C ASP A 93 -3.58 -20.33 5.85
N GLY A 94 -2.39 -20.16 6.44
CA GLY A 94 -1.24 -19.49 5.83
C GLY A 94 -1.21 -17.96 6.01
N ARG A 95 -2.24 -17.33 6.60
CA ARG A 95 -2.26 -15.87 6.82
C ARG A 95 -1.11 -15.41 7.71
N LEU A 96 -0.50 -14.28 7.36
CA LEU A 96 0.58 -13.66 8.13
C LEU A 96 0.06 -12.95 9.39
N PHE A 97 -1.05 -12.23 9.23
CA PHE A 97 -1.59 -11.36 10.27
C PHE A 97 -2.88 -11.92 10.85
N ARG A 98 -2.93 -12.04 12.18
CA ARG A 98 -4.06 -12.61 12.91
C ARG A 98 -4.19 -11.98 14.28
N THR A 99 -5.38 -12.05 14.85
CA THR A 99 -5.58 -11.68 16.26
C THR A 99 -4.91 -12.70 17.18
N GLN A 100 -4.78 -12.39 18.46
CA GLN A 100 -4.24 -13.32 19.46
C GLN A 100 -5.03 -14.65 19.52
N ARG A 101 -6.33 -14.61 19.17
CA ARG A 101 -7.20 -15.81 19.05
C ARG A 101 -7.10 -16.51 17.69
N GLY A 102 -6.18 -16.12 16.81
CA GLY A 102 -6.02 -16.69 15.46
C GLY A 102 -7.01 -16.19 14.40
N GLY A 103 -7.94 -15.31 14.78
CA GLY A 103 -8.98 -14.77 13.90
C GLY A 103 -8.48 -13.71 12.92
N LEU A 104 -9.39 -13.21 12.09
CA LEU A 104 -9.13 -12.06 11.21
C LEU A 104 -8.96 -10.78 12.04
N ILE A 105 -8.00 -9.94 11.64
CA ILE A 105 -7.87 -8.60 12.19
C ILE A 105 -9.10 -7.79 11.76
N GLN A 106 -9.67 -7.06 12.72
CA GLN A 106 -10.83 -6.19 12.50
C GLN A 106 -10.37 -4.75 12.28
N ASP A 107 -11.19 -3.99 11.55
CA ASP A 107 -10.93 -2.59 11.20
C ASP A 107 -10.73 -1.70 12.42
N THR A 108 -11.54 -1.91 13.46
CA THR A 108 -11.42 -1.20 14.74
C THR A 108 -10.08 -1.49 15.41
N GLY A 109 -9.68 -2.76 15.45
CA GLY A 109 -8.47 -3.20 16.15
C GLY A 109 -7.19 -2.58 15.60
N TYR A 110 -6.98 -2.57 14.27
CA TYR A 110 -5.80 -1.89 13.72
C TYR A 110 -5.93 -0.36 13.77
N GLY A 111 -7.16 0.18 13.76
CA GLY A 111 -7.42 1.61 13.88
C GLY A 111 -6.99 2.17 15.24
N GLU A 112 -7.28 1.43 16.32
CA GLU A 112 -6.86 1.78 17.68
C GLU A 112 -5.33 1.77 17.82
N VAL A 113 -4.68 0.69 17.35
CA VAL A 113 -3.21 0.59 17.33
C VAL A 113 -2.59 1.76 16.56
N TRP A 114 -3.21 2.18 15.45
CA TRP A 114 -2.74 3.33 14.68
C TRP A 114 -2.91 4.65 15.43
N ALA A 115 -4.06 4.87 16.06
CA ALA A 115 -4.33 6.07 16.84
C ALA A 115 -3.37 6.23 18.02
N GLU A 116 -3.03 5.12 18.68
CA GLU A 116 -2.02 5.06 19.75
C GLU A 116 -0.60 5.32 19.21
N ALA A 117 -0.22 4.71 18.08
CA ALA A 117 1.07 4.99 17.46
C ALA A 117 1.23 6.50 17.14
N ARG A 118 0.17 7.13 16.60
CA ARG A 118 0.16 8.58 16.35
C ARG A 118 0.33 9.40 17.63
N SER A 119 -0.29 9.00 18.75
CA SER A 119 -0.18 9.76 20.00
C SER A 119 1.22 9.70 20.62
N ARG A 120 1.95 8.61 20.37
CA ARG A 120 3.31 8.40 20.88
C ARG A 120 4.38 9.11 20.04
N VAL A 121 4.15 9.25 18.73
CA VAL A 121 5.17 9.74 17.79
C VAL A 121 4.97 11.20 17.37
N LEU A 122 3.73 11.67 17.26
CA LEU A 122 3.45 13.03 16.79
C LEU A 122 3.36 14.01 17.95
N THR A 123 3.86 15.23 17.73
CA THR A 123 3.61 16.33 18.66
C THR A 123 2.11 16.67 18.68
N PRO A 124 1.60 17.34 19.74
CA PRO A 124 0.20 17.76 19.78
C PRO A 124 -0.21 18.61 18.56
N ALA A 125 0.68 19.50 18.11
CA ALA A 125 0.47 20.34 16.94
C ALA A 125 0.45 19.53 15.63
N GLN A 126 1.29 18.51 15.48
CA GLN A 126 1.23 17.63 14.31
C GLN A 126 -0.02 16.75 14.33
N ARG A 127 -0.40 16.24 15.50
CA ARG A 127 -1.53 15.32 15.68
C ARG A 127 -2.87 15.99 15.35
N SER A 128 -2.99 17.29 15.57
CA SER A 128 -4.18 18.09 15.23
C SER A 128 -4.36 18.29 13.72
N THR A 129 -3.29 18.12 12.93
CA THR A 129 -3.37 18.16 11.47
C THR A 129 -3.88 16.83 10.88
N PRO A 130 -4.25 16.80 9.58
CA PRO A 130 -4.56 15.56 8.86
C PRO A 130 -3.38 14.58 8.71
N LEU A 131 -2.17 14.93 9.18
CA LEU A 131 -0.98 14.10 9.04
C LEU A 131 -1.20 12.69 9.59
N ALA A 132 -1.08 11.70 8.69
CA ALA A 132 -1.19 10.28 9.01
C ALA A 132 -2.49 9.93 9.77
N LYS A 133 -3.57 10.69 9.58
CA LYS A 133 -4.82 10.57 10.34
C LYS A 133 -5.40 9.16 10.27
N ARG A 134 -5.25 8.48 9.14
CA ARG A 134 -5.80 7.15 8.87
C ARG A 134 -4.69 6.19 8.43
N PRO A 135 -4.81 4.87 8.71
CA PRO A 135 -3.91 3.88 8.13
C PRO A 135 -3.87 3.91 6.59
N TYR A 136 -4.99 4.28 5.95
CA TYR A 136 -5.06 4.43 4.49
C TYR A 136 -4.11 5.51 3.95
N ASP A 137 -3.75 6.50 4.78
CA ASP A 137 -2.83 7.57 4.37
C ASP A 137 -1.43 7.01 4.07
N LEU A 138 -1.07 5.84 4.62
CA LEU A 138 0.16 5.13 4.27
C LEU A 138 0.19 4.71 2.80
N ARG A 139 -0.96 4.30 2.26
CA ARG A 139 -1.09 3.96 0.84
C ARG A 139 -0.92 5.21 -0.04
N HIS A 140 -1.49 6.35 0.39
CA HIS A 140 -1.26 7.63 -0.28
C HIS A 140 0.22 8.02 -0.27
N ALA A 141 0.87 7.91 0.89
CA ALA A 141 2.30 8.18 1.04
C ALA A 141 3.16 7.27 0.12
N ALA A 142 2.82 5.99 0.01
CA ALA A 142 3.49 5.04 -0.89
C ALA A 142 3.45 5.52 -2.35
N VAL A 143 2.24 5.83 -2.84
CA VAL A 143 2.02 6.23 -4.24
C VAL A 143 2.69 7.57 -4.54
N SER A 144 2.52 8.56 -3.66
CA SER A 144 3.21 9.85 -3.78
C SER A 144 4.73 9.67 -3.82
N THR A 145 5.29 8.84 -2.95
CA THR A 145 6.75 8.58 -2.90
C THR A 145 7.25 7.97 -4.21
N TRP A 146 6.55 6.98 -4.77
CA TRP A 146 6.95 6.37 -6.05
C TRP A 146 6.91 7.37 -7.20
N LEU A 147 5.86 8.20 -7.26
CA LEU A 147 5.74 9.27 -8.25
C LEU A 147 6.85 10.32 -8.12
N SER A 148 7.11 10.80 -6.91
CA SER A 148 8.17 11.78 -6.65
C SER A 148 9.58 11.20 -6.87
N SER A 149 9.74 9.89 -6.72
CA SER A 149 10.95 9.15 -7.14
C SER A 149 11.04 8.99 -8.66
N GLY A 150 10.01 9.43 -9.38
CA GLY A 150 9.88 9.44 -10.83
C GLY A 150 9.74 8.04 -11.43
N VAL A 151 9.10 7.12 -10.72
CA VAL A 151 8.58 5.89 -11.33
C VAL A 151 7.45 6.28 -12.28
N GLU A 152 7.41 5.64 -13.46
CA GLU A 152 6.40 5.95 -14.47
C GLU A 152 4.96 5.79 -13.92
N PRO A 153 4.04 6.73 -14.22
CA PRO A 153 2.67 6.68 -13.75
C PRO A 153 1.94 5.35 -14.06
N GLN A 154 2.21 4.74 -15.21
CA GLN A 154 1.65 3.46 -15.62
C GLN A 154 2.08 2.33 -14.68
N VAL A 155 3.38 2.29 -14.33
CA VAL A 155 3.95 1.31 -13.40
C VAL A 155 3.41 1.53 -11.99
N VAL A 156 3.32 2.79 -11.54
CA VAL A 156 2.72 3.15 -10.25
C VAL A 156 1.26 2.71 -10.19
N ALA A 157 0.47 2.99 -11.22
CA ALA A 157 -0.94 2.62 -11.29
C ALA A 157 -1.14 1.10 -11.24
N GLN A 158 -0.33 0.36 -11.99
CA GLN A 158 -0.34 -1.10 -11.98
C GLN A 158 -0.01 -1.65 -10.58
N ARG A 159 1.06 -1.17 -9.94
CA ARG A 159 1.48 -1.61 -8.59
C ARG A 159 0.47 -1.25 -7.51
N ALA A 160 -0.13 -0.06 -7.60
CA ALA A 160 -1.13 0.39 -6.65
C ALA A 160 -2.50 -0.26 -6.90
N GLY A 161 -2.78 -0.79 -8.10
CA GLY A 161 -4.06 -1.41 -8.42
C GLY A 161 -5.18 -0.39 -8.63
N HIS A 162 -4.88 0.71 -9.33
CA HIS A 162 -5.87 1.66 -9.81
C HIS A 162 -5.60 2.01 -11.28
N SER A 163 -6.56 2.63 -11.97
CA SER A 163 -6.31 3.13 -13.33
C SER A 163 -5.38 4.33 -13.33
N VAL A 164 -4.73 4.60 -14.45
CA VAL A 164 -3.92 5.82 -14.65
C VAL A 164 -4.78 7.08 -14.53
N ALA A 165 -6.05 7.03 -14.93
CA ALA A 165 -6.99 8.14 -14.76
C ALA A 165 -7.24 8.47 -13.28
N VAL A 166 -7.35 7.46 -12.41
CA VAL A 166 -7.45 7.67 -10.95
C VAL A 166 -6.15 8.27 -10.40
N LEU A 167 -5.00 7.80 -10.89
CA LEU A 167 -3.70 8.33 -10.49
C LEU A 167 -3.58 9.83 -10.77
N PHE A 168 -3.87 10.26 -12.00
CA PHE A 168 -3.80 11.69 -12.34
C PHE A 168 -4.82 12.53 -11.58
N ARG A 169 -6.04 12.02 -11.36
CA ARG A 169 -7.06 12.74 -10.58
C ARG A 169 -6.61 13.01 -9.15
N VAL A 170 -5.99 12.02 -8.50
CA VAL A 170 -5.66 12.08 -7.07
C VAL A 170 -4.27 12.69 -6.82
N TYR A 171 -3.32 12.49 -7.74
CA TYR A 171 -1.90 12.80 -7.52
C TYR A 171 -1.33 13.82 -8.52
N ALA A 172 -2.16 14.55 -9.27
CA ALA A 172 -1.70 15.64 -10.16
C ALA A 172 -0.72 16.60 -9.46
N LYS A 173 -1.01 16.97 -8.21
CA LYS A 173 -0.16 17.85 -7.40
C LYS A 173 1.23 17.27 -7.08
N CYS A 174 1.38 15.94 -7.04
CA CYS A 174 2.71 15.32 -6.87
C CYS A 174 3.55 15.35 -8.15
N LEU A 175 2.92 15.60 -9.30
CA LEU A 175 3.57 15.74 -10.60
C LEU A 175 3.91 17.20 -10.92
N GLU A 176 3.15 18.14 -10.36
CA GLU A 176 3.46 19.58 -10.38
C GLU A 176 4.78 19.83 -9.64
N GLY A 177 5.76 20.42 -10.32
CA GLY A 177 7.12 20.65 -9.80
C GLY A 177 8.18 19.65 -10.29
N ALA A 178 7.81 18.62 -11.05
CA ALA A 178 8.75 17.63 -11.59
C ALA A 178 9.53 18.08 -12.84
N ALA A 179 9.29 19.30 -13.35
CA ALA A 179 9.86 19.76 -14.63
C ALA A 179 11.40 19.77 -14.63
N ALA A 180 12.02 20.29 -13.58
CA ALA A 180 13.49 20.31 -13.47
C ALA A 180 14.07 18.88 -13.42
N THR A 181 13.47 17.99 -12.63
CA THR A 181 13.86 16.58 -12.54
C THR A 181 13.64 15.85 -13.88
N ALA A 182 12.55 16.14 -14.58
CA ALA A 182 12.25 15.57 -15.89
C ALA A 182 13.27 16.04 -16.94
N ASN A 183 13.57 17.33 -16.98
CA ASN A 183 14.58 17.90 -17.88
C ASN A 183 15.96 17.29 -17.62
N ALA A 184 16.36 17.15 -16.35
CA ALA A 184 17.63 16.52 -15.99
C ALA A 184 17.73 15.05 -16.46
N ARG A 185 16.63 14.28 -16.39
CA ARG A 185 16.57 12.90 -16.90
C ARG A 185 16.63 12.83 -18.43
N ILE A 186 15.93 13.74 -19.11
CA ILE A 186 15.99 13.87 -20.58
C ILE A 186 17.42 14.19 -21.00
N GLU A 187 18.05 15.18 -20.37
CA GLU A 187 19.41 15.59 -20.66
C GLU A 187 20.43 14.46 -20.43
N ALA A 188 20.34 13.73 -19.31
CA ALA A 188 21.19 12.57 -19.05
C ALA A 188 21.06 11.50 -20.15
N THR A 189 19.83 11.25 -20.62
CA THR A 189 19.56 10.27 -21.68
C THR A 189 20.12 10.71 -23.03
N LEU A 190 19.97 12.00 -23.37
CA LEU A 190 20.50 12.57 -24.62
C LEU A 190 22.03 12.61 -24.64
N ARG A 191 22.67 12.84 -23.48
CA ARG A 191 24.14 12.83 -23.34
C ARG A 191 24.73 11.42 -23.39
N GLY A 192 24.02 10.40 -22.91
CA GLY A 192 24.48 9.00 -22.87
C GLY A 192 24.24 8.20 -24.17
N ARG A 193 23.70 8.81 -25.23
CA ARG A 193 23.48 8.19 -26.56
C ARG A 193 24.56 8.55 -27.59
N ARG A 194 25.77 8.92 -27.14
CA ARG A 194 26.95 9.11 -28.02
C ARG A 194 27.87 7.90 -27.94
#